data_AF-A0A6N8YWB1-F1
#
_entry.id   AF-A0A6N8YWB1-F1
#
_cell.length_a   1.000
_cell.length_b   1.000
_cell.length_c   1.000
_cell.angle_alpha   90.00
_cell.angle_beta   90.00
_cell.angle_gamma   90.00
#
_symmetry.space_group_name_H-M   'P 1'
#
loop_
_entity.id
_entity.type
_entity.pdbx_description
1 polymer ?
#
loop_
_entity_poly.entity_id
_entity_poly.type
_entity_poly.pdbx_seq_one_letter_code
_entity_poly.pdbx_strand_id
1 'polypeptide(L)' 'MDIAAGSEFACGVRPDGTAVCWGLRTSRDLEPPDRKGFIKISSGEQHVCALRADGIVVCWGEDYTGQTNPPDEFKRPYR' A
#
# COMPACT_ATOMS: atom_id res chain seq x y z
N MET A 1 -0.10 14.03 0.42
CA MET A 1 -1.40 13.43 0.06
C MET A 1 -1.27 12.84 -1.32
N ASP A 2 -1.76 11.63 -1.52
CA ASP A 2 -1.64 10.88 -2.77
C ASP A 2 -2.84 9.95 -2.94
N ILE A 3 -3.17 9.55 -4.17
CA ILE A 3 -4.29 8.67 -4.50
C ILE A 3 -3.90 7.70 -5.62
N ALA A 4 -4.33 6.45 -5.50
CA ALA A 4 -4.16 5.39 -6.48
C ALA A 4 -5.49 4.67 -6.73
N ALA A 5 -5.72 4.26 -7.97
CA ALA A 5 -6.90 3.50 -8.37
C ALA A 5 -6.48 2.09 -8.81
N GLY A 6 -7.14 1.06 -8.26
CA GLY A 6 -7.09 -0.32 -8.73
C GLY A 6 -8.31 -0.65 -9.61
N SER A 7 -8.59 -1.94 -9.81
CA SER A 7 -9.65 -2.38 -10.73
C SER A 7 -11.06 -1.94 -10.32
N GLU A 8 -11.38 -2.07 -9.03
CA GLU A 8 -12.72 -1.80 -8.46
C GLU A 8 -12.65 -1.08 -7.11
N PHE A 9 -11.47 -0.55 -6.78
CA PHE A 9 -11.20 0.16 -5.53
C PHE A 9 -10.25 1.33 -5.79
N ALA A 10 -10.17 2.24 -4.83
CA ALA A 10 -9.13 3.25 -4.77
C ALA A 10 -8.54 3.32 -3.36
N CYS A 11 -7.30 3.77 -3.26
CA CYS A 11 -6.63 4.02 -1.99
C CYS A 11 -6.00 5.40 -2.00
N GLY A 12 -5.92 6.01 -0.82
CA GLY A 12 -5.29 7.30 -0.65
C GLY A 12 -4.46 7.35 0.62
N VAL A 13 -3.40 8.16 0.59
CA VAL A 13 -2.59 8.47 1.76
C VAL A 13 -2.86 9.91 2.19
N ARG A 14 -3.28 10.05 3.45
CA ARG A 14 -3.55 11.33 4.10
C ARG A 14 -2.27 12.05 4.50
N PRO A 15 -2.32 13.37 4.79
CA PRO A 15 -1.15 14.12 5.26
C PRO A 15 -0.51 13.60 6.56
N ASP A 16 -1.29 12.92 7.42
CA ASP A 16 -0.81 12.28 8.64
C ASP A 16 -0.09 10.93 8.39
N GLY A 17 0.01 10.52 7.12
CA GLY A 17 0.65 9.29 6.69
C GLY A 17 -0.20 8.03 6.86
N THR A 18 -1.49 8.18 7.15
CA THR A 18 -2.45 7.06 7.18
C THR A 18 -2.95 6.74 5.77
N ALA A 19 -2.91 5.45 5.40
CA ALA A 19 -3.52 4.94 4.18
C ALA A 19 -4.98 4.53 4.43
N VAL A 20 -5.86 4.80 3.47
CA VAL A 20 -7.28 4.40 3.50
C VAL A 20 -7.66 3.91 2.10
N CYS A 21 -8.35 2.78 2.03
CA CYS A 21 -8.87 2.21 0.79
C CYS A 21 -10.41 2.17 0.82
N TRP A 22 -11.05 2.36 -0.33
CA TRP A 22 -12.51 2.33 -0.49
C TRP A 22 -12.90 1.72 -1.84
N GLY A 23 -14.10 1.11 -1.94
CA GLY A 23 -14.62 0.50 -3.16
C GLY A 23 -15.15 -0.92 -2.96
N LEU A 24 -15.52 -1.58 -4.06
CA LEU A 24 -16.23 -2.88 -4.07
C LEU A 24 -15.39 -4.03 -3.52
N ARG A 25 -14.06 -3.95 -3.64
CA ARG A 25 -13.10 -4.98 -3.22
C ARG A 25 -12.41 -4.67 -1.89
N THR A 26 -13.02 -3.91 -0.99
CA THR A 26 -12.53 -3.87 0.42
C THR A 26 -12.84 -5.19 1.15
N SER A 27 -12.55 -6.34 0.53
CA SER A 27 -12.34 -7.59 1.25
C SER A 27 -11.18 -7.40 2.22
N ARG A 28 -11.14 -8.20 3.29
CA ARG A 28 -10.12 -8.12 4.37
C ARG A 28 -8.67 -7.98 3.88
N ASP A 29 -8.38 -8.37 2.65
CA ASP A 29 -7.05 -8.37 2.06
C ASP A 29 -6.59 -6.96 1.63
N LEU A 30 -7.50 -6.04 1.28
CA LEU A 30 -7.18 -4.67 0.87
C LEU A 30 -7.23 -3.65 2.02
N GLU A 31 -7.49 -4.10 3.25
CA GLU A 31 -7.36 -3.28 4.46
C GLU A 31 -5.89 -2.85 4.62
N PRO A 32 -5.60 -1.54 4.62
CA PRO A 32 -4.24 -1.08 4.84
C PRO A 32 -3.72 -1.57 6.20
N PRO A 33 -2.46 -2.05 6.28
CA PRO A 33 -1.89 -2.45 7.56
C PRO A 33 -1.86 -1.25 8.51
N ASP A 34 -2.07 -1.49 9.80
CA ASP A 34 -1.98 -0.44 10.84
C ASP A 34 -0.54 0.05 11.00
N ARG A 35 -0.16 0.94 10.09
CA ARG A 35 1.15 1.54 9.93
C ARG A 35 0.96 2.98 9.49
N LYS A 36 1.85 3.85 9.97
CA LYS A 36 1.86 5.28 9.64
C LYS A 36 3.13 5.68 8.91
N GLY A 37 3.09 6.91 8.39
CA GLY A 37 4.21 7.55 7.73
C GLY A 37 4.35 7.17 6.26
N PHE A 38 3.29 6.71 5.61
CA PHE A 38 3.27 6.57 4.16
C PHE A 38 3.33 7.96 3.50
N ILE A 39 4.10 8.08 2.43
CA ILE A 39 4.28 9.32 1.67
C ILE A 39 3.88 9.19 0.20
N LYS A 40 3.78 7.95 -0.31
CA LYS A 40 3.33 7.61 -1.68
C LYS A 40 2.56 6.31 -1.67
N ILE A 41 1.63 6.16 -2.60
CA ILE A 41 0.83 4.94 -2.77
C ILE A 41 0.61 4.63 -4.24
N SER A 42 0.62 3.34 -4.58
CA SER A 42 0.32 2.83 -5.91
C SER A 42 -0.52 1.55 -5.79
N SER A 43 -1.36 1.30 -6.79
CA SER A 43 -2.27 0.16 -6.82
C SER A 43 -2.06 -0.64 -8.10
N GLY A 44 -2.05 -1.96 -7.96
CA GLY A 44 -2.24 -2.91 -9.06
C GLY A 44 -3.72 -3.31 -9.18
N GLU A 45 -4.00 -4.44 -9.81
CA GLU A 45 -5.38 -4.90 -10.00
C GLU A 45 -6.07 -5.23 -8.67
N GLN A 46 -5.41 -5.99 -7.79
CA GLN A 46 -5.95 -6.43 -6.50
C GLN A 46 -4.94 -6.32 -5.34
N HIS A 47 -3.87 -5.52 -5.51
CA HIS A 47 -2.88 -5.26 -4.47
C HIS A 47 -2.48 -3.77 -4.47
N VAL A 48 -1.89 -3.34 -3.36
CA VAL A 48 -1.48 -1.96 -3.11
C VAL A 48 -0.10 -1.97 -2.51
N CYS A 49 0.74 -1.02 -2.91
CA CYS A 49 2.03 -0.78 -2.31
C CYS A 49 2.13 0.69 -1.89
N ALA A 50 2.73 0.94 -0.72
CA ALA A 50 2.99 2.29 -0.23
C ALA A 50 4.43 2.44 0.27
N LEU A 51 5.02 3.59 -0.04
CA LEU A 51 6.35 3.98 0.42
C LEU A 51 6.22 4.77 1.72
N ARG A 52 6.97 4.36 2.75
CA ARG A 52 7.10 5.10 4.00
C ARG A 52 8.24 6.12 3.94
N ALA A 53 8.14 7.16 4.78
CA ALA A 53 9.15 8.21 4.88
C ALA A 53 10.54 7.70 5.32
N ASP A 54 10.60 6.52 5.96
CA ASP A 54 11.85 5.84 6.32
C ASP A 54 12.44 4.98 5.20
N GLY A 55 11.85 5.03 4.00
CA GLY A 55 12.30 4.28 2.82
C GLY A 55 11.71 2.88 2.70
N ILE A 56 10.93 2.41 3.68
CA ILE A 56 10.33 1.08 3.66
C ILE A 56 9.12 1.04 2.72
N VAL A 57 9.08 0.07 1.82
CA VAL A 57 7.92 -0.29 1.01
C VAL A 57 7.10 -1.36 1.73
N VAL A 58 5.79 -1.11 1.83
CA VAL A 58 4.82 -2.07 2.37
C VAL A 58 3.78 -2.33 1.30
N CYS A 59 3.55 -3.59 0.97
CA CYS A 59 2.50 -4.00 0.06
C CYS A 59 1.47 -4.89 0.77
N TRP A 60 0.21 -4.82 0.36
CA TRP A 60 -0.91 -5.59 0.89
C TRP A 60 -1.94 -5.87 -0.21
N GLY A 61 -2.90 -6.76 0.05
CA GLY A 61 -3.84 -7.26 -0.96
C GLY A 61 -3.51 -8.69 -1.40
N GLU A 62 -3.95 -9.03 -2.61
CA GLU A 62 -3.78 -10.34 -3.21
C GLU A 62 -2.31 -10.66 -3.52
N ASP A 63 -1.85 -11.85 -3.12
CA ASP A 63 -0.45 -12.27 -3.22
C ASP A 63 -0.23 -13.58 -3.98
N TYR A 64 -1.16 -14.02 -4.84
CA TYR A 64 -1.04 -15.34 -5.50
C TYR A 64 0.25 -15.52 -6.32
N THR A 65 0.88 -14.43 -6.74
CA THR A 65 2.13 -14.42 -7.51
C THR A 65 3.29 -13.74 -6.77
N GLY A 66 3.15 -13.44 -5.48
CA GLY A 66 4.16 -12.72 -4.70
C GLY A 66 4.16 -11.19 -4.88
N GLN A 67 3.05 -10.63 -5.37
CA GLN A 67 2.87 -9.19 -5.66
C GLN A 67 3.08 -8.29 -4.44
N THR A 68 2.83 -8.83 -3.24
CA THR A 68 2.98 -8.12 -1.97
C THR A 68 4.34 -8.34 -1.31
N ASN A 69 5.25 -9.04 -1.99
CA ASN A 69 6.58 -9.35 -1.50
C ASN A 69 7.66 -8.53 -2.23
N PRO A 70 7.87 -7.24 -1.86
CA PRO A 70 8.93 -6.44 -2.47
C PRO A 70 10.32 -7.04 -2.17
N PRO A 71 11.36 -6.72 -2.95
CA PRO A 71 12.73 -7.11 -2.63
C PRO A 71 13.15 -6.67 -1.22
N ASP A 72 14.03 -7.45 -0.58
CA ASP A 72 14.36 -7.28 0.84
C ASP A 72 15.05 -5.96 1.17
N GLU A 73 15.74 -5.36 0.19
CA GLU A 73 16.34 -4.03 0.30
C GLU A 73 15.29 -2.93 0.52
N PHE A 74 14.05 -3.11 0.03
CA PHE A 74 12.96 -2.16 0.21
C PHE A 74 12.15 -2.41 1.48
N LYS A 75 12.39 -3.52 2.20
CA LYS A 75 11.70 -3.82 3.47
C LYS A 75 12.41 -3.23 4.68
N ARG A 76 13.57 -2.59 4.49
CA ARG A 76 14.44 -2.07 5.55
C ARG A 76 14.62 -0.55 5.41
N PRO A 77 14.84 0.19 6.50
CA PRO A 77 15.15 1.61 6.41
C PRO A 77 16.47 1.82 5.67
N TYR A 78 16.60 2.96 5.00
CA TYR A 78 17.90 3.40 4.50
C TYR A 78 18.88 3.53 5.68
N ARG A 79 20.09 3.00 5.52
CA ARG A 79 21.21 3.23 6.45
C ARG A 79 21.92 4.54 6.09
#